data_AF-A0A951CL33-F1
#
_entry.id   AF-A0A951CL33-F1
#
_cell.length_a   1.000
_cell.length_b   1.000
_cell.length_c   1.000
_cell.angle_alpha   90.00
_cell.angle_beta   90.00
_cell.angle_gamma   90.00
#
_symmetry.space_group_name_H-M   'P 1'
#
loop_
_entity.id
_entity.type
_entity.pdbx_description
1 polymer ?
#
loop_
_entity_poly.entity_id
_entity_poly.type
_entity_poly.pdbx_seq_one_letter_code
_entity_poly.pdbx_strand_id
1 'polypeptide(L)' 'MSIDDGQGLAHKPIRRALVSVYDKTGLVDLARGLHAAGVEIVSTGSTAKTIAGGGIPVTPVEDVTGFPEVL' A
#
# COMPACT_ATOMS: atom_id res chain seq x y z
N MET A 1 -27.08 14.28 -26.00
CA MET A 1 -26.94 13.89 -24.58
C MET A 1 -26.44 12.46 -24.62
N SER A 2 -25.12 12.30 -24.71
CA SER A 2 -24.51 11.00 -24.98
C SER A 2 -24.65 10.11 -23.76
N ILE A 3 -25.13 8.91 -24.01
CA ILE A 3 -25.13 7.77 -23.11
C ILE A 3 -23.65 7.46 -22.84
N ASP A 4 -23.24 7.42 -21.58
CA ASP A 4 -21.89 7.01 -21.17
C ASP A 4 -21.69 5.54 -21.54
N ASP A 5 -21.01 5.33 -22.66
CA ASP A 5 -20.59 4.04 -23.18
C ASP A 5 -19.72 3.31 -22.15
N GLY A 6 -20.14 2.09 -21.84
CA GLY A 6 -19.46 1.18 -20.93
C GLY A 6 -17.95 1.14 -21.14
N GLN A 7 -17.21 1.65 -20.15
CA GLN A 7 -15.77 1.50 -20.11
C GLN A 7 -15.44 0.14 -19.53
N GLY A 8 -14.98 -0.78 -20.39
CA GLY A 8 -14.24 -1.97 -19.95
C GLY A 8 -13.12 -1.55 -18.98
N LEU A 9 -12.79 -2.40 -18.01
CA LEU A 9 -11.94 -2.11 -16.85
C LEU A 9 -10.67 -1.31 -17.22
N ALA A 10 -10.77 0.01 -17.27
CA ALA A 10 -9.65 0.87 -17.59
C ALA A 10 -8.62 0.67 -16.48
N HIS A 11 -7.39 0.32 -16.85
CA HIS A 11 -6.30 0.14 -15.90
C HIS A 11 -6.10 1.45 -15.12
N LYS A 12 -6.57 1.48 -13.86
CA LYS A 12 -6.33 2.60 -12.95
C LYS A 12 -4.91 2.46 -12.38
N PRO A 13 -4.03 3.45 -12.58
CA PRO A 13 -2.69 3.41 -11.99
C PRO A 13 -2.79 3.35 -10.46
N ILE A 14 -2.05 2.43 -9.85
CA ILE A 14 -1.93 2.36 -8.39
C ILE A 14 -0.92 3.43 -7.96
N ARG A 15 -1.34 4.34 -7.07
CA ARG A 15 -0.50 5.41 -6.54
C ARG A 15 -0.14 5.21 -5.07
N ARG A 16 -1.02 4.56 -4.32
CA ARG A 16 -0.85 4.24 -2.90
C ARG A 16 -1.38 2.83 -2.63
N ALA A 17 -0.74 2.09 -1.73
CA ALA A 17 -1.15 0.75 -1.32
C ALA A 17 -1.20 0.65 0.22
N LEU A 18 -2.37 0.31 0.77
CA LEU A 18 -2.51 -0.07 2.18
C LEU A 18 -2.19 -1.56 2.32
N VAL A 19 -1.17 -1.91 3.09
CA VAL A 19 -0.71 -3.29 3.26
C VAL A 19 -0.84 -3.69 4.72
N SER A 20 -1.63 -4.73 4.99
CA SER A 20 -1.79 -5.31 6.33
C SER A 20 -2.01 -6.81 6.20
N VAL A 21 -1.00 -7.60 6.56
CA VAL A 21 -1.01 -9.06 6.39
C VAL A 21 -0.47 -9.76 7.62
N TYR A 22 -1.05 -10.92 7.93
CA TYR A 22 -0.54 -11.78 8.99
C TYR A 22 0.69 -12.57 8.51
N ASP A 23 0.50 -13.35 7.44
CA ASP A 23 1.56 -14.07 6.75
C ASP A 23 2.40 -13.10 5.91
N LYS A 24 3.72 -13.17 6.09
CA LYS A 24 4.70 -12.26 5.49
C LYS A 24 5.41 -12.89 4.30
N THR A 25 5.02 -14.10 3.89
CA THR A 25 5.56 -14.78 2.72
C THR A 25 5.47 -13.87 1.49
N GLY A 26 6.61 -13.54 0.88
CA GLY A 26 6.70 -12.68 -0.31
C GLY A 26 6.45 -11.19 -0.08
N LEU A 27 6.20 -10.74 1.16
CA LEU A 27 5.82 -9.35 1.46
C LEU A 27 6.87 -8.33 1.03
N VAL A 28 8.15 -8.64 1.25
CA VAL A 28 9.26 -7.73 0.92
C VAL A 28 9.41 -7.57 -0.59
N ASP A 29 9.24 -8.66 -1.36
CA ASP A 29 9.33 -8.60 -2.82
C ASP A 29 8.16 -7.83 -3.43
N LEU A 30 6.95 -8.04 -2.92
CA LEU A 30 5.77 -7.24 -3.28
C LEU A 30 6.01 -5.75 -3.00
N ALA A 31 6.44 -5.42 -1.79
CA ALA A 31 6.70 -4.04 -1.39
C ALA A 31 7.80 -3.39 -2.23
N ARG A 32 8.85 -4.13 -2.58
CA ARG A 32 9.91 -3.66 -3.47
C ARG A 32 9.38 -3.32 -4.86
N GLY A 33 8.54 -4.19 -5.43
CA GLY A 33 7.91 -3.95 -6.72
C GLY A 33 7.01 -2.70 -6.72
N LEU A 34 6.20 -2.54 -5.67
CA LEU A 34 5.35 -1.36 -5.48
C LEU A 34 6.19 -0.09 -5.36
N HIS A 35 7.22 -0.10 -4.51
CA HIS A 35 8.09 1.06 -4.32
C HIS A 35 8.85 1.44 -5.60
N ALA A 36 9.39 0.46 -6.33
CA ALA A 36 10.06 0.67 -7.61
C ALA A 36 9.12 1.28 -8.68
N ALA A 37 7.82 0.98 -8.60
CA ALA A 37 6.79 1.57 -9.45
C ALA A 37 6.31 2.97 -8.97
N GLY A 38 6.90 3.52 -7.90
CA GLY A 38 6.53 4.82 -7.35
C GLY A 38 5.26 4.80 -6.49
N VAL A 39 4.81 3.63 -6.03
CA VAL A 39 3.66 3.50 -5.14
C VAL A 39 4.05 3.82 -3.71
N GLU A 40 3.30 4.70 -3.05
CA GLU A 40 3.43 4.93 -1.62
C GLU A 40 2.84 3.75 -0.84
N ILE A 41 3.60 3.19 0.08
CA ILE A 41 3.14 2.08 0.92
C ILE A 41 2.68 2.64 2.26
N VAL A 42 1.42 2.39 2.62
CA VAL A 42 0.87 2.69 3.93
C VAL A 42 0.72 1.39 4.72
N SER A 43 1.24 1.32 5.93
CA SER A 43 1.14 0.12 6.76
C SER A 43 1.31 0.45 8.25
N THR A 44 1.01 -0.52 9.12
CA THR A 44 1.21 -0.39 10.56
C THR A 44 1.69 -1.72 11.17
N GLY A 45 2.02 -1.71 12.46
CA GLY A 45 2.38 -2.89 13.24
C GLY A 45 3.52 -3.72 12.64
N SER A 46 3.39 -5.05 12.74
CA SER A 46 4.45 -5.97 12.28
C SER A 46 4.63 -5.99 10.75
N THR A 47 3.60 -5.61 9.99
CA THR A 47 3.68 -5.50 8.52
C THR A 47 4.60 -4.35 8.13
N ALA A 48 4.38 -3.16 8.68
CA ALA A 48 5.22 -1.99 8.45
C ALA A 48 6.68 -2.28 8.83
N LYS A 49 6.92 -2.89 10.00
CA LYS A 49 8.28 -3.27 10.45
C LYS A 49 8.98 -4.22 9.48
N THR A 50 8.25 -5.17 8.91
CA THR A 50 8.82 -6.14 7.95
C THR A 50 9.22 -5.45 6.64
N ILE A 51 8.38 -4.56 6.12
CA ILE A 51 8.65 -3.81 4.89
C ILE A 51 9.83 -2.84 5.11
N ALA A 52 9.80 -2.08 6.19
CA ALA A 52 10.87 -1.13 6.55
C ALA A 52 12.21 -1.84 6.81
N GLY A 53 12.20 -3.02 7.42
CA GLY A 53 13.39 -3.86 7.60
C GLY A 53 14.03 -4.30 6.27
N GLY A 54 13.28 -4.32 5.17
CA GLY A 54 13.77 -4.52 3.82
C GLY A 54 14.36 -3.27 3.15
N GLY A 55 14.45 -2.15 3.87
CA GLY A 55 14.93 -0.87 3.37
C GLY A 55 13.91 -0.09 2.53
N ILE A 56 12.63 -0.47 2.58
CA ILE A 56 11.56 0.13 1.78
C ILE A 56 10.82 1.16 2.64
N PRO A 57 10.64 2.41 2.16
CA PRO A 57 9.88 3.42 2.89
C PRO A 57 8.42 3.00 3.11
N VAL A 58 7.91 3.26 4.31
CA VAL A 58 6.51 3.03 4.70
C VAL A 58 5.98 4.30 5.35
N THR A 59 4.81 4.75 4.90
CA THR A 59 3.99 5.73 5.61
C THR A 59 3.21 5.00 6.73
N PRO A 60 3.40 5.37 8.00
CA PRO A 60 2.58 4.84 9.10
C PRO A 60 1.09 5.17 8.91
N VAL A 61 0.19 4.30 9.36
CA VAL A 61 -1.26 4.56 9.29
C VAL A 61 -1.63 5.76 10.18
N GLU A 62 -1.00 5.87 11.34
CA GLU A 62 -1.18 6.97 12.28
C GLU A 62 -0.85 8.35 11.68
N ASP A 63 0.11 8.43 10.75
CA ASP A 63 0.44 9.67 10.03
C ASP A 63 -0.65 10.05 9.02
N VAL A 64 -1.35 9.06 8.48
CA VAL A 64 -2.47 9.29 7.53
C VAL A 64 -3.75 9.65 8.26
N THR A 65 -4.01 9.02 9.42
CA THR A 65 -5.26 9.20 10.17
C THR A 65 -5.20 10.32 11.19
N GLY A 66 -4.02 10.67 11.69
CA GLY A 66 -3.85 11.52 12.86
C GLY A 66 -4.28 10.85 14.18
N PHE A 67 -4.52 9.54 14.18
CA PHE A 67 -4.94 8.77 15.34
C PHE A 67 -3.93 7.66 15.64
N PRO A 68 -3.52 7.50 16.92
CA PRO A 68 -2.61 6.42 17.29
C PRO A 68 -3.29 5.05 17.17
N GLU A 69 -2.48 4.00 17.04
CA GLU A 69 -2.94 2.61 17.17
C GLU A 69 -3.45 2.37 18.59
N VAL A 70 -4.68 1.85 18.72
CA VAL A 70 -5.38 1.59 20.00
C VAL A 70 -5.88 0.15 20.05
N LEU A 71 -6.11 -0.37 21.27
CA LEU A 71 -6.59 -1.73 21.56
C LEU A 71 -8.11 -1.83 21.64
#